data_AF-A0AAN6G3F1-F1
#
_entry.id   AF-A0AAN6G3F1-F1
#
_cell.length_a   1.000
_cell.length_b   1.000
_cell.length_c   1.000
_cell.angle_alpha   90.00
_cell.angle_beta   90.00
_cell.angle_gamma   90.00
#
_symmetry.space_group_name_H-M   'P 1'
#
loop_
_entity.id
_entity.type
_entity.pdbx_description
1 polymer ?
#
loop_
_entity_poly.entity_id
_entity_poly.type
_entity_poly.pdbx_seq_one_letter_code
_entity_poly.pdbx_strand_id
1 'polypeptide(L)' 'NGEYYPGGTYGANDTVGPRHHPAQGTTVNLGWPTIGTGDADYLHALREVAIPVAEGLGSD' A
#
# COMPACT_ATOMS: atom_id res chain seq x y z
N ASN A 1 -3.50 11.78 -5.44
CA ASN A 1 -4.72 12.35 -6.08
C ASN A 1 -5.28 11.52 -7.23
N GLY A 2 -4.73 10.34 -7.57
CA GLY A 2 -5.33 9.51 -8.63
C GLY A 2 -5.23 10.12 -10.02
N GLU A 3 -4.23 10.98 -10.26
CA GLU A 3 -3.99 11.65 -11.54
C GLU A 3 -3.16 10.79 -12.49
N TYR A 4 -2.32 9.91 -11.94
CA TYR A 4 -1.54 8.95 -12.72
C TYR A 4 -2.40 7.73 -13.09
N TYR A 5 -2.18 7.19 -14.29
CA TYR A 5 -2.90 6.01 -14.79
C TYR A 5 -2.84 4.84 -13.78
N PRO A 6 -3.93 4.07 -13.55
CA PRO A 6 -5.22 4.07 -14.26
C PRO A 6 -6.19 5.19 -13.83
N GLY A 7 -5.77 6.05 -12.91
CA GLY A 7 -6.59 7.09 -12.34
C GLY A 7 -7.52 6.59 -11.22
N GLY A 8 -8.17 7.53 -10.54
CA GLY A 8 -9.12 7.25 -9.46
C GLY A 8 -8.48 7.06 -8.08
N THR A 9 -9.31 6.81 -7.08
CA THR A 9 -8.90 6.78 -5.66
C THR A 9 -8.71 5.38 -5.10
N TYR A 10 -8.93 4.33 -5.89
CA TYR A 10 -8.85 2.95 -5.39
C TYR A 10 -7.43 2.55 -4.94
N GLY A 11 -6.39 3.15 -5.53
CA GLY A 11 -5.00 3.00 -5.09
C GLY A 11 -4.59 3.95 -3.96
N ALA A 12 -5.53 4.67 -3.35
CA ALA A 12 -5.22 5.56 -2.22
C ALA A 12 -4.95 4.76 -0.94
N ASN A 13 -4.16 5.35 -0.05
CA ASN A 13 -3.68 4.69 1.18
C ASN A 13 -4.82 4.41 2.19
N ASP A 14 -5.97 5.06 2.05
CA ASP A 14 -7.17 4.81 2.86
C ASP A 14 -8.04 3.65 2.33
N THR A 15 -7.72 3.14 1.14
CA THR A 15 -8.39 1.96 0.58
C THR A 15 -7.73 0.69 1.11
N VAL A 16 -8.33 0.14 2.15
CA VAL A 16 -7.83 -1.05 2.89
C VAL A 16 -8.64 -2.32 2.59
N GLY A 17 -9.30 -2.38 1.43
CA GLY A 17 -10.24 -3.45 1.07
C GLY A 17 -11.71 -3.02 1.23
N PRO A 18 -12.68 -3.90 0.87
CA PRO A 18 -14.09 -3.54 0.85
C PRO A 18 -14.63 -3.25 2.26
N ARG A 19 -15.38 -2.16 2.41
CA ARG A 19 -16.00 -1.78 3.69
C ARG A 19 -17.02 -2.85 4.12
N HIS A 20 -17.04 -3.20 5.41
CA HIS A 20 -17.95 -4.20 5.98
C HIS A 20 -17.79 -5.60 5.37
N HIS A 21 -16.58 -5.94 4.91
CA HIS A 21 -16.23 -7.26 4.38
C HIS A 21 -15.13 -7.92 5.24
N PRO A 22 -15.09 -9.26 5.36
CA PRO A 22 -14.03 -9.95 6.12
C PRO A 22 -12.59 -9.66 5.65
N ALA A 23 -12.43 -9.23 4.40
CA ALA A 23 -11.14 -8.84 3.81
C ALA A 23 -10.76 -7.37 4.09
N GLN A 24 -11.55 -6.63 4.87
CA GLN A 24 -11.15 -5.28 5.26
C GLN A 24 -9.89 -5.35 6.15
N GLY A 25 -8.86 -4.59 5.80
CA GLY A 25 -7.54 -4.63 6.43
C GLY A 25 -6.54 -5.55 5.73
N THR A 26 -6.92 -6.28 4.68
CA THR A 26 -6.02 -7.20 3.95
C THR A 26 -5.47 -6.61 2.65
N THR A 27 -5.72 -5.32 2.38
CA THR A 27 -5.14 -4.59 1.26
C THR A 27 -4.30 -3.44 1.81
N VAL A 28 -3.06 -3.33 1.34
CA VAL A 28 -2.15 -2.23 1.67
C VAL A 28 -1.70 -1.56 0.37
N ASN A 29 -2.05 -0.29 0.22
CA ASN A 29 -1.62 0.55 -0.90
C ASN A 29 -0.46 1.45 -0.46
N LEU A 30 0.63 1.45 -1.23
CA LEU A 30 1.76 2.37 -1.07
C LEU A 30 1.79 3.33 -2.28
N GLY A 31 0.93 4.34 -2.25
CA GLY A 31 0.81 5.31 -3.33
C GLY A 31 1.95 6.33 -3.32
N TRP A 32 2.78 6.34 -4.36
CA TRP A 32 3.82 7.36 -4.52
C TRP A 32 3.22 8.69 -4.99
N PRO A 33 3.51 9.82 -4.30
CA PRO A 33 2.90 11.11 -4.62
C PRO A 33 3.59 11.82 -5.80
N THR A 34 4.80 11.40 -6.17
CA THR A 34 5.62 12.01 -7.22
C THR A 34 6.42 10.96 -7.96
N ILE A 35 6.89 11.32 -9.16
CA ILE A 35 7.98 10.61 -9.83
C ILE A 35 9.31 10.83 -9.09
N GLY A 36 10.30 9.97 -9.34
CA GLY A 36 11.64 10.09 -8.78
C GLY A 36 11.91 9.25 -7.53
N THR A 37 10.89 8.51 -7.05
CA THR A 37 11.07 7.46 -6.02
C THR A 37 12.11 6.44 -6.49
N GLY A 38 13.14 6.22 -5.68
CA GLY A 38 14.25 5.31 -5.99
C GLY A 38 14.46 4.23 -4.94
N ASP A 39 15.57 3.50 -5.06
CA ASP A 39 15.87 2.33 -4.21
C ASP A 39 15.74 2.61 -2.71
N ALA A 40 16.22 3.77 -2.25
CA ALA A 40 16.14 4.15 -0.85
C ALA A 40 14.70 4.28 -0.34
N ASP A 41 13.80 4.87 -1.14
CA ASP A 41 12.40 5.04 -0.79
C ASP A 41 11.66 3.70 -0.78
N TYR A 42 11.97 2.82 -1.74
CA TYR A 42 11.43 1.46 -1.77
C TYR A 42 11.90 0.63 -0.59
N LEU A 43 13.20 0.66 -0.26
CA LEU A 43 13.74 -0.04 0.91
C LEU A 43 13.15 0.50 2.21
N HIS A 44 12.95 1.81 2.31
CA HIS A 44 12.29 2.42 3.45
C HIS A 44 10.84 1.92 3.58
N ALA A 45 10.05 1.94 2.51
CA ALA A 45 8.67 1.47 2.53
C ALA A 45 8.56 -0.04 2.81
N LEU A 46 9.50 -0.84 2.31
CA LEU A 46 9.58 -2.27 2.63
C LEU A 46 9.83 -2.49 4.12
N ARG A 47 10.87 -1.84 4.67
CA ARG A 47 11.27 -1.99 6.06
C ARG A 47 10.20 -1.53 7.04
N GLU A 48 9.60 -0.36 6.79
CA GLU A 48 8.70 0.27 7.75
C GLU A 48 7.24 -0.17 7.60
N VAL A 49 6.84 -0.68 6.42
CA VAL A 49 5.43 -1.04 6.16
C VAL A 49 5.27 -2.47 5.68
N ALA A 50 5.86 -2.83 4.53
CA ALA A 50 5.51 -4.11 3.88
C ALA A 50 5.95 -5.33 4.70
N ILE A 51 7.18 -5.31 5.24
CA ILE A 51 7.71 -6.43 6.04
C ILE A 51 6.95 -6.58 7.36
N PRO A 52 6.74 -5.53 8.18
CA PRO A 52 5.95 -5.65 9.41
C PRO A 52 4.52 -6.17 9.17
N VAL A 53 3.87 -5.74 8.09
CA VAL A 53 2.54 -6.26 7.71
C VAL A 53 2.63 -7.74 7.35
N ALA A 54 3.61 -8.13 6.54
CA ALA A 54 3.79 -9.53 6.13
C ALA A 54 4.09 -10.45 7.32
N GLU A 55 4.97 -10.03 8.23
CA GLU A 55 5.26 -10.79 9.46
C GLU A 55 4.02 -10.91 10.35
N GLY A 56 3.22 -9.84 10.46
CA GLY A 56 1.97 -9.84 11.23
C GLY A 56 0.86 -10.73 10.66
N LEU A 57 0.90 -11.04 9.36
CA LEU A 57 -0.02 -11.99 8.73
C LEU A 57 0.32 -13.46 9.03
N GLY A 58 1.55 -13.72 9.52
CA GLY A 58 2.09 -15.06 9.71
C GLY A 58 2.70 -15.59 8.41
N SER A 59 3.99 -15.92 8.46
CA SER A 59 4.61 -16.75 7.42
C SER A 59 4.23 -18.21 7.70
N ASP A 60 3.29 -18.74 6.93
CA ASP A 60 2.96 -20.18 6.93
C ASP A 60 4.18 -21.06 6.59
#